data_AF-A0A2S8BP55-F1
#
_entry.id   AF-A0A2S8BP55-F1
#
_cell.length_a   1.000
_cell.length_b   1.000
_cell.length_c   1.000
_cell.angle_alpha   90.00
_cell.angle_beta   90.00
_cell.angle_gamma   90.00
#
_symmetry.space_group_name_H-M   'P 1'
#
loop_
_entity.id
_entity.type
_entity.pdbx_description
1 polymer ?
#
loop_
_entity_poly.entity_id
_entity_poly.type
_entity_poly.pdbx_seq_one_letter_code
_entity_poly.pdbx_strand_id
1 'polypeptide(L)'
;MLAGLQPEHIRPRRRRLKHKQPEGDKEFVTSFWVSPSDITSETLDQLWDSDTTATVVTVRLIPRRGGTEVSAWVRYHSSGRLRKEVWAGLNRLTGRQLVAVSASLPAPAVRSPLVVPGRDLREDEDLAVPLSPAPPPRVEVGART
;
A
#
# COMPACT_ATOMS: atom_id res chain seq x y z
N MET A 1 -4.25 -9.40 -8.30
CA MET A 1 -5.59 -9.09 -7.77
C MET A 1 -5.60 -7.63 -7.31
N LEU A 2 -6.45 -6.76 -7.87
CA LEU A 2 -6.42 -5.30 -7.61
C LEU A 2 -7.09 -4.87 -6.29
N ALA A 3 -7.29 -5.80 -5.34
CA ALA A 3 -8.06 -5.58 -4.12
C ALA A 3 -9.46 -4.97 -4.42
N GLY A 4 -10.23 -5.58 -5.34
CA GLY A 4 -11.59 -5.14 -5.67
C GLY A 4 -11.70 -4.02 -6.72
N LEU A 5 -10.60 -3.37 -7.14
CA LEU A 5 -10.68 -2.33 -8.17
C LEU A 5 -10.93 -2.94 -9.56
N GLN A 6 -12.14 -2.74 -10.06
CA GLN A 6 -12.51 -2.97 -11.45
C GLN A 6 -11.99 -1.82 -12.34
N PRO A 7 -11.10 -2.08 -13.32
CA PRO A 7 -10.47 -1.06 -14.17
C PRO A 7 -11.47 -0.13 -14.88
N GLU A 8 -12.60 -0.67 -15.31
CA GLU A 8 -13.68 0.02 -16.02
C GLU A 8 -14.33 1.15 -15.21
N HIS A 9 -14.23 1.10 -13.88
CA HIS A 9 -14.85 2.06 -12.96
C HIS A 9 -13.87 3.07 -12.35
N ILE A 10 -12.60 3.07 -12.80
CA ILE A 10 -11.58 3.99 -12.31
C ILE A 10 -11.66 5.30 -13.07
N ARG A 11 -11.99 6.40 -12.38
CA ARG A 11 -11.85 7.76 -12.91
C ARG A 11 -10.61 8.43 -12.32
N PRO A 12 -9.56 8.71 -13.11
CA PRO A 12 -8.37 9.39 -12.61
C PRO A 12 -8.74 10.82 -12.19
N ARG A 13 -8.44 11.17 -10.93
CA ARG A 13 -8.46 12.56 -10.46
C ARG A 13 -7.05 12.96 -10.08
N ARG A 14 -6.77 14.26 -10.19
CA ARG A 14 -5.45 14.86 -9.93
C ARG A 14 -4.84 14.49 -8.57
N ARG A 15 -5.60 14.03 -7.58
CA ARG A 15 -5.10 13.70 -6.23
C ARG A 15 -5.45 12.29 -5.72
N ARG A 16 -6.26 11.51 -6.45
CA ARG A 16 -6.82 10.22 -6.00
C ARG A 16 -7.50 9.48 -7.15
N LEU A 17 -7.68 8.18 -7.01
CA LEU A 17 -8.63 7.44 -7.85
C LEU A 17 -9.97 7.38 -7.13
N LYS A 18 -11.06 7.63 -7.86
CA LYS A 18 -12.42 7.44 -7.34
C LYS A 18 -12.97 6.18 -7.99
N HIS A 19 -13.34 5.21 -7.16
CA HIS A 19 -14.07 4.03 -7.57
C HIS A 19 -15.56 4.29 -7.29
N LYS A 20 -16.41 4.15 -8.31
CA LYS A 20 -17.87 4.13 -8.13
C LYS A 20 -18.31 2.68 -8.25
N GLN A 21 -18.82 2.09 -7.19
CA GLN A 21 -19.56 0.84 -7.32
C GLN A 21 -20.93 1.12 -7.98
N PRO A 22 -21.50 0.18 -8.75
CA PRO A 22 -22.82 0.33 -9.38
C PRO A 22 -23.95 0.59 -8.38
N GLU A 23 -23.79 0.11 -7.14
CA GLU A 23 -24.70 0.28 -6.01
C GLU A 23 -23.85 0.47 -4.74
N GLY A 24 -24.14 1.47 -3.90
CA GLY A 24 -23.41 1.76 -2.65
C GLY A 24 -22.57 3.05 -2.61
N ASP A 25 -21.86 3.24 -1.50
CA ASP A 25 -21.06 4.45 -1.21
C ASP A 25 -19.80 4.57 -2.07
N LYS A 26 -19.29 5.80 -2.21
CA LYS A 26 -18.10 6.09 -3.04
C LYS A 26 -16.84 5.61 -2.33
N GLU A 27 -16.05 4.77 -3.00
CA GLU A 27 -14.74 4.35 -2.51
C GLU A 27 -13.61 5.20 -3.11
N PHE A 28 -12.68 5.60 -2.25
CA PHE A 28 -11.52 6.41 -2.58
C PHE A 28 -10.26 5.59 -2.43
N VAL A 29 -9.40 5.63 -3.44
CA VAL A 29 -8.07 5.03 -3.38
C VAL A 29 -7.02 6.12 -3.38
N THR A 30 -6.16 6.10 -2.37
CA THR A 30 -5.04 7.03 -2.25
C THR A 30 -3.75 6.27 -1.99
N SER A 31 -2.79 6.44 -2.89
CA SER A 31 -1.44 5.87 -2.82
C SER A 31 -0.42 6.92 -2.37
N PHE A 32 0.46 6.49 -1.50
CA PHE A 32 1.59 7.23 -0.96
C PHE A 32 2.87 6.42 -1.13
N TRP A 33 4.01 7.11 -1.12
CA TRP A 33 5.31 6.50 -0.89
C TRP A 33 5.85 6.99 0.46
N VAL A 34 6.58 6.13 1.17
CA VAL A 34 7.14 6.45 2.49
C VAL A 34 8.48 7.17 2.29
N SER A 35 8.69 8.31 2.97
CA SER A 35 10.00 9.01 2.93
C SER A 35 11.12 8.04 3.32
N PRO A 36 12.33 8.13 2.76
CA PRO A 36 13.37 7.14 3.04
C PRO A 36 13.74 7.07 4.52
N SER A 37 13.79 8.22 5.20
CA SER A 37 14.05 8.34 6.64
C SER A 37 12.96 7.69 7.51
N ASP A 38 11.74 7.59 6.98
CA ASP A 38 10.58 7.07 7.69
C ASP A 38 10.30 5.60 7.31
N ILE A 39 11.16 4.96 6.50
CA ILE A 39 11.08 3.51 6.28
C ILE A 39 11.68 2.84 7.51
N THR A 40 10.88 2.63 8.55
CA THR A 40 11.25 1.97 9.80
C THR A 40 10.22 0.91 10.16
N SER A 41 10.58 -0.07 10.98
CA SER A 41 9.64 -1.10 11.45
C SER A 41 8.42 -0.48 12.14
N GLU A 42 8.64 0.56 12.96
CA GLU A 42 7.57 1.30 13.64
C GLU A 42 6.62 1.97 12.64
N THR A 43 7.17 2.70 11.66
CA THR A 43 6.33 3.35 10.65
C THR A 43 5.56 2.34 9.83
N LEU A 44 6.18 1.22 9.44
CA LEU A 44 5.52 0.15 8.66
C LEU A 44 4.41 -0.55 9.45
N ASP A 45 4.51 -0.62 10.78
CA ASP A 45 3.45 -1.09 11.67
C ASP A 45 2.29 -0.09 11.72
N GLN A 46 2.59 1.18 11.97
CA GLN A 46 1.60 2.27 12.02
C GLN A 46 0.81 2.45 10.71
N LEU A 47 1.33 1.98 9.56
CA LEU A 47 0.59 2.02 8.30
C LEU A 47 -0.76 1.30 8.38
N TRP A 48 -0.89 0.29 9.23
CA TRP A 48 -2.09 -0.53 9.39
C TRP A 48 -3.15 0.09 10.31
N ASP A 49 -2.80 1.08 11.13
CA ASP A 49 -3.70 1.70 12.11
C ASP A 49 -4.77 2.61 11.49
N SER A 50 -4.66 2.89 10.20
CA SER A 50 -5.60 3.76 9.49
C SER A 50 -6.96 3.06 9.29
N ASP A 51 -8.03 3.70 9.79
CA ASP A 51 -9.42 3.29 9.56
C ASP A 51 -9.77 3.36 8.06
N THR A 52 -9.63 2.20 7.40
CA THR A 52 -9.68 2.03 5.96
C THR A 52 -10.33 0.70 5.62
N THR A 53 -11.02 0.63 4.47
CA THR A 53 -11.66 -0.60 4.01
C THR A 53 -10.63 -1.65 3.56
N ALA A 54 -9.49 -1.19 3.05
CA ALA A 54 -8.34 -2.02 2.77
C ALA A 54 -7.04 -1.20 2.79
N THR A 55 -5.99 -1.78 3.36
CA THR A 55 -4.62 -1.27 3.31
C THR A 55 -3.76 -2.24 2.51
N VAL A 56 -2.99 -1.70 1.56
CA VAL A 56 -2.01 -2.47 0.80
C VAL A 56 -0.66 -1.80 0.95
N VAL A 57 0.23 -2.48 1.66
CA VAL A 57 1.64 -2.08 1.78
C VAL A 57 2.45 -2.85 0.75
N THR A 58 3.35 -2.16 0.06
CA THR A 58 4.30 -2.77 -0.86
C THR A 58 5.68 -2.37 -0.43
N VAL A 59 6.52 -3.35 -0.10
CA VAL A 59 7.94 -3.14 0.18
C VAL A 59 8.73 -3.72 -0.99
N ARG A 60 9.65 -2.94 -1.53
CA ARG A 60 10.52 -3.37 -2.64
C ARG A 60 11.95 -3.31 -2.19
N LEU A 61 12.64 -4.43 -2.37
CA LEU A 61 14.07 -4.58 -2.16
C LEU A 61 14.75 -4.65 -3.52
N ILE A 62 15.73 -3.79 -3.74
CA ILE A 62 16.52 -3.74 -4.98
C ILE A 62 17.99 -3.96 -4.61
N PRO A 63 18.65 -5.02 -5.12
CA PRO A 63 20.07 -5.20 -4.88
C PRO A 63 20.87 -4.05 -5.53
N ARG A 64 21.81 -3.48 -4.77
CA ARG A 64 22.78 -2.47 -5.21
C ARG A 64 24.20 -3.00 -4.97
N ARG A 65 25.20 -2.34 -5.56
CA ARG A 65 26.60 -2.71 -5.30
C ARG A 65 26.92 -2.39 -3.83
N GLY A 66 27.08 -3.42 -3.01
CA GLY A 66 27.43 -3.27 -1.58
C GLY A 66 26.24 -3.10 -0.64
N GLY A 67 25.01 -3.43 -1.06
CA GLY A 67 23.85 -3.38 -0.17
C GLY A 67 22.51 -3.62 -0.85
N THR A 68 21.44 -3.42 -0.10
CA THR A 68 20.06 -3.51 -0.59
C THR A 68 19.38 -2.17 -0.42
N GLU A 69 18.79 -1.62 -1.48
CA GLU A 69 17.94 -0.44 -1.38
C GLU A 69 16.51 -0.88 -1.06
N VAL A 70 15.91 -0.28 -0.03
CA VAL A 70 14.52 -0.50 0.35
C VAL A 70 13.67 0.73 0.01
N SER A 71 12.51 0.49 -0.60
CA SER A 71 11.47 1.49 -0.86
C SER A 71 10.10 0.93 -0.49
N ALA A 72 9.20 1.81 -0.04
CA ALA A 72 7.88 1.41 0.43
C ALA A 72 6.75 2.30 -0.14
N TRP A 73 5.63 1.65 -0.43
CA TRP A 73 4.36 2.27 -0.80
C TRP A 73 3.26 1.82 0.15
N VAL A 74 2.28 2.68 0.34
CA VAL A 74 1.01 2.32 0.95
C VAL A 74 -0.14 2.80 0.09
N ARG A 75 -1.16 1.96 -0.04
CA ARG A 75 -2.40 2.28 -0.73
C ARG A 75 -3.56 1.99 0.22
N TYR A 76 -4.29 3.05 0.51
CA TYR A 76 -5.50 3.00 1.32
C TYR A 76 -6.73 3.05 0.42
N HIS A 77 -7.70 2.20 0.76
CA HIS A 77 -9.07 2.25 0.26
C HIS A 77 -9.96 2.75 1.40
N SER A 78 -10.78 3.76 1.14
CA SER A 78 -11.61 4.36 2.18
C SER A 78 -12.93 4.88 1.60
N SER A 79 -14.01 4.82 2.38
CA SER A 79 -15.30 5.43 2.02
C SER A 79 -15.30 6.96 2.15
N GLY A 80 -14.32 7.51 2.87
CA GLY A 80 -14.15 8.95 3.13
C GLY A 80 -12.77 9.48 2.72
N ARG A 81 -12.51 10.77 3.03
CA ARG A 81 -11.16 11.35 2.89
C ARG A 81 -10.33 10.92 4.09
N LEU A 82 -9.13 10.39 3.83
CA LEU A 82 -8.15 10.13 4.89
C LEU A 82 -7.84 11.40 5.69
N ARG A 83 -7.74 11.25 7.00
CA ARG A 83 -7.39 12.34 7.91
C ARG A 83 -5.94 12.80 7.68
N LYS A 84 -5.57 13.98 8.20
CA LYS A 84 -4.24 14.56 7.94
C LYS A 84 -3.13 13.88 8.72
N GLU A 85 -3.50 13.27 9.85
CA GLU A 85 -2.59 12.63 10.80
C GLU A 85 -1.91 11.40 10.17
N VAL A 86 -2.55 10.79 9.16
CA VAL A 86 -2.01 9.69 8.35
C VAL A 86 -0.81 10.15 7.49
N TRP A 87 -0.49 11.44 7.40
CA TRP A 87 0.49 11.96 6.42
C TRP A 87 1.91 12.09 6.93
N ALA A 88 2.17 11.88 8.22
CA ALA A 88 3.55 11.96 8.74
C ALA A 88 4.41 10.89 8.05
N GLY A 89 5.50 11.32 7.41
CA GLY A 89 6.38 10.46 6.62
C GLY A 89 5.80 9.88 5.33
N LEU A 90 4.56 10.24 4.96
CA LEU A 90 3.91 9.78 3.73
C LEU A 90 3.81 10.87 2.68
N ASN A 91 4.30 10.54 1.49
CA ASN A 91 4.34 11.47 0.37
C ASN A 91 3.29 11.12 -0.67
N ARG A 92 2.42 12.08 -0.97
CA ARG A 92 1.33 11.92 -1.93
C ARG A 92 1.85 11.83 -3.37
N LEU A 93 1.42 10.80 -4.10
CA LEU A 93 1.65 10.67 -5.54
C LEU A 93 0.63 11.47 -6.35
N THR A 94 0.57 12.79 -6.13
CA THR A 94 -0.39 13.68 -6.79
C THR A 94 -0.26 13.60 -8.31
N GLY A 95 -1.36 13.42 -9.02
CA GLY A 95 -1.42 13.31 -10.49
C GLY A 95 -0.94 11.97 -11.04
N ARG A 96 -0.30 11.13 -10.22
CA ARG A 96 0.33 9.86 -10.61
C ARG A 96 -0.32 8.65 -9.93
N GLN A 97 -1.52 8.80 -9.37
CA GLN A 97 -2.19 7.76 -8.58
C GLN A 97 -2.45 6.47 -9.36
N LEU A 98 -2.79 6.55 -10.65
CA LEU A 98 -2.95 5.35 -11.49
C LEU A 98 -1.61 4.64 -11.73
N VAL A 99 -0.57 5.42 -12.03
CA VAL A 99 0.80 4.92 -12.21
C VAL A 99 1.35 4.33 -10.91
N ALA A 100 1.00 4.93 -9.78
CA ALA A 100 1.36 4.46 -8.44
C ALA A 100 0.77 3.08 -8.14
N VAL A 101 -0.52 2.88 -8.47
CA VAL A 101 -1.15 1.57 -8.36
C VAL A 101 -0.41 0.56 -9.21
N SER A 102 -0.13 0.86 -10.48
CA SER A 102 0.62 -0.05 -11.36
C SER A 102 2.03 -0.35 -10.83
N ALA A 103 2.72 0.66 -10.27
CA ALA A 103 4.07 0.51 -9.73
C ALA A 103 4.13 -0.26 -8.40
N SER A 104 3.04 -0.24 -7.62
CA SER A 104 2.91 -0.96 -6.36
C SER A 104 2.39 -2.39 -6.53
N LEU A 105 2.07 -2.84 -7.75
CA LEU A 105 1.66 -4.22 -7.96
C LEU A 105 2.88 -5.14 -7.92
N PRO A 106 2.79 -6.33 -7.27
CA PRO A 106 3.81 -7.37 -7.35
C PRO A 106 3.70 -8.11 -8.68
N ALA A 107 3.71 -7.37 -9.79
CA ALA A 107 3.65 -7.91 -11.14
C ALA A 107 5.02 -7.71 -11.81
N PRO A 108 5.53 -8.71 -12.55
CA PRO A 108 6.73 -8.55 -13.36
C PRO A 108 6.51 -7.40 -14.36
N ALA A 109 7.35 -6.37 -14.28
CA ALA A 109 7.31 -5.24 -15.21
C ALA A 109 8.72 -5.03 -15.78
N VAL A 110 8.82 -4.93 -17.10
CA VAL A 110 10.10 -4.72 -17.83
C VAL A 110 10.80 -3.44 -17.34
N ARG A 111 10.03 -2.43 -16.92
CA ARG A 111 10.52 -1.24 -16.20
C ARG A 111 9.48 -0.84 -15.15
N SER A 112 9.94 -0.43 -13.97
CA SER A 112 9.02 0.15 -12.99
C SER A 112 8.45 1.45 -13.56
N PRO A 113 7.12 1.61 -13.68
CA PRO A 113 6.51 2.81 -14.26
C PRO A 113 6.65 4.03 -13.34
N LEU A 114 7.11 3.83 -12.10
CA LEU A 114 7.43 4.87 -11.15
C LEU A 114 8.60 4.39 -10.28
N VAL A 115 9.67 5.18 -10.23
CA VAL A 115 10.74 5.06 -9.23
C VAL A 115 10.38 6.00 -8.08
N VAL A 116 10.35 5.47 -6.86
CA VAL A 116 10.22 6.30 -5.65
C VAL A 116 11.55 6.27 -4.89
N PRO A 117 11.86 7.32 -4.12
CA PRO A 117 13.04 7.31 -3.28
C PRO A 117 13.02 6.13 -2.30
N GLY A 118 14.17 5.49 -2.14
CA GLY A 118 14.44 4.49 -1.11
C GLY A 118 15.64 4.90 -0.27
N ARG A 119 15.98 4.08 0.73
CA ARG A 119 17.23 4.17 1.48
C ARG A 119 17.96 2.84 1.43
N ASP A 120 19.25 2.85 1.74
CA ASP A 120 19.99 1.62 1.96
C ASP A 120 19.47 0.93 3.24
N LEU A 121 19.31 -0.38 3.14
CA LEU A 121 19.09 -1.31 4.24
C LEU A 121 20.46 -1.91 4.58
N ARG A 122 20.92 -1.70 5.82
CA ARG A 122 22.24 -2.18 6.26
C ARG A 122 22.20 -3.69 6.48
N GLU A 123 23.36 -4.35 6.38
CA GLU A 123 23.46 -5.80 6.54
C GLU A 123 23.06 -6.28 7.95
N ASP A 124 23.25 -5.43 8.96
CA ASP A 124 22.95 -5.66 10.37
C ASP A 124 21.59 -5.09 10.81
N GLU A 125 20.80 -4.57 9.87
CA GLU A 125 19.52 -3.92 10.16
C GLU A 125 18.32 -4.83 9.92
N ASP A 126 17.53 -5.06 10.98
CA ASP A 126 16.27 -5.77 10.90
C ASP A 126 15.09 -4.80 10.65
N LEU A 127 14.56 -4.83 9.42
CA LEU A 127 13.33 -4.13 9.05
C LEU A 127 12.13 -5.08 9.11
N ALA A 128 11.37 -5.01 10.19
CA ALA A 128 10.17 -5.82 10.38
C ALA A 128 8.98 -5.24 9.60
N VAL A 129 8.29 -6.09 8.86
CA VAL A 129 7.06 -5.73 8.14
C VAL A 129 5.92 -6.59 8.69
N PRO A 130 4.96 -5.99 9.41
CA PRO A 130 3.84 -6.75 9.93
C PRO A 130 2.99 -7.25 8.77
N LEU A 131 2.84 -8.57 8.71
CA LEU A 131 1.81 -9.24 7.93
C LEU A 131 0.68 -9.47 8.94
N SER A 132 -0.55 -9.02 8.66
CA SER A 132 -1.68 -9.06 9.61
C SER A 132 -1.74 -10.35 10.43
N PRO A 133 -2.28 -10.34 11.68
CA PRO A 133 -2.53 -11.57 12.41
C PRO A 133 -3.36 -12.51 11.51
N ALA A 134 -2.90 -13.76 11.40
CA ALA A 134 -3.58 -14.78 10.63
C ALA A 134 -5.08 -14.81 11.01
N PRO A 135 -6.00 -15.00 10.06
CA PRO A 135 -7.40 -15.20 10.42
C PRO A 135 -7.48 -16.35 11.43
N PRO A 136 -8.34 -16.25 12.47
CA PRO A 136 -8.50 -17.35 13.42
C PRO A 136 -8.82 -18.63 12.65
N PRO A 137 -8.28 -19.80 13.07
CA PRO A 137 -8.55 -21.05 12.40
C PRO A 137 -10.06 -21.22 12.25
N ARG A 138 -10.53 -21.51 11.03
CA ARG A 138 -11.94 -21.82 10.80
C ARG A 138 -12.26 -23.06 11.62
N VAL A 139 -12.99 -22.86 12.72
CA VAL A 139 -13.60 -23.98 13.45
C VAL A 139 -14.68 -24.53 12.54
N GLU A 140 -14.40 -25.64 11.86
CA GLU A 140 -15.46 -26.45 11.28
C GLU A 140 -16.29 -26.98 12.44
N VAL A 141 -17.46 -26.38 12.64
CA VAL A 141 -18.48 -26.93 13.54
C VAL A 141 -18.99 -28.18 12.85
N GLY A 142 -18.32 -29.30 13.12
CA GLY A 142 -18.82 -30.63 12.79
C GLY A 142 -20.21 -30.77 13.40
N ALA A 143 -21.22 -30.87 12.53
CA ALA A 143 -22.57 -31.21 12.91
C ALA A 143 -22.53 -32.51 13.71
N ARG A 144 -22.95 -32.44 14.97
CA ARG A 144 -23.26 -33.63 15.76
C ARG A 144 -24.64 -34.11 15.32
N THR A 145 -24.66 -35.24 14.62
CA THR A 145 -25.85 -36.05 14.39
C THR A 145 -26.25 -36.77 15.67
#